data_AF-A0A6U5DF09-F1
#
_entry.id   AF-A0A6U5DF09-F1
#
_cell.length_a   1.000
_cell.length_b   1.000
_cell.length_c   1.000
_cell.angle_alpha   90.00
_cell.angle_beta   90.00
_cell.angle_gamma   90.00
#
_symmetry.space_group_name_H-M   'P 1'
#
loop_
_entity.id
_entity.type
_entity.pdbx_description
1 polymer ?
#
loop_
_entity_poly.entity_id
_entity_poly.type
_entity_poly.pdbx_seq_one_letter_code
_entity_poly.pdbx_strand_id
1 'polypeptide(L)'
;MAQAMSRLQLNWLGSKDTPINAGNTFRTILILLCAYYTVVAAWSYIFPGAYTNDENGEEIHIPDPLGTFLINTLQLIFFVWSLVALTRTRKYLREKYEIPEERCHGFEDLVCSFCCSMCTVAQMNRHTADYDNYDSMCCTENGLSQNTPTDPIATGRKIENSPAKLV
;
A
#
# COMPACT_ATOMS: atom_id res chain seq x y z
N MET A 1 -0.88 -3.09 -1.20
CA MET A 1 -0.38 -3.40 0.16
C MET A 1 -1.43 -4.05 1.06
N ALA A 2 -2.69 -3.61 1.04
CA ALA A 2 -3.75 -4.15 1.91
C ALA A 2 -3.92 -5.68 1.84
N GLN A 3 -3.93 -6.26 0.63
CA GLN A 3 -4.02 -7.71 0.44
C GLN A 3 -2.86 -8.48 1.08
N ALA A 4 -1.61 -8.01 0.89
CA ALA A 4 -0.44 -8.59 1.55
C ALA A 4 -0.53 -8.48 3.08
N MET A 5 -1.00 -7.34 3.62
CA MET A 5 -1.20 -7.15 5.06
C MET A 5 -2.25 -8.12 5.62
N SER A 6 -3.38 -8.32 4.95
CA SER A 6 -4.40 -9.30 5.37
C SER A 6 -3.86 -10.74 5.36
N ARG A 7 -3.07 -11.14 4.35
CA ARG A 7 -2.43 -12.47 4.31
C ARG A 7 -1.41 -12.66 5.45
N LEU A 8 -0.66 -11.60 5.77
CA LEU A 8 0.34 -11.61 6.85
C LEU A 8 -0.26 -11.42 8.24
N GLN A 9 -1.59 -11.26 8.35
CA GLN A 9 -2.30 -10.93 9.59
C GLN A 9 -1.75 -9.67 10.29
N LEU A 10 -1.46 -8.65 9.50
CA LEU A 10 -1.01 -7.34 9.99
C LEU A 10 -2.19 -6.38 10.10
N ASN A 11 -2.12 -5.46 11.06
CA ASN A 11 -3.03 -4.32 11.12
C ASN A 11 -2.69 -3.27 10.05
N TRP A 12 -3.53 -2.24 9.92
CA TRP A 12 -3.35 -1.16 8.94
C TRP A 12 -2.10 -0.29 9.17
N LEU A 13 -1.39 -0.46 10.30
CA LEU A 13 -0.08 0.16 10.57
C LEU A 13 1.12 -0.74 10.22
N GLY A 14 0.87 -1.96 9.73
CA GLY A 14 1.92 -2.94 9.42
C GLY A 14 2.50 -3.65 10.66
N SER A 15 1.80 -3.64 11.79
CA SER A 15 2.19 -4.38 13.01
C SER A 15 1.37 -5.66 13.14
N LYS A 16 1.93 -6.70 13.77
CA LYS A 16 1.20 -7.94 14.09
C LYS A 16 0.08 -7.63 15.09
N ASP A 17 -1.12 -8.11 14.79
CA ASP A 17 -2.30 -7.92 15.64
C ASP A 17 -3.07 -9.25 15.77
N THR A 18 -4.12 -9.25 16.58
CA THR A 18 -5.03 -10.39 16.69
C THR A 18 -5.69 -10.69 15.34
N PRO A 19 -6.00 -11.97 15.02
CA PRO A 19 -6.59 -12.35 13.73
C PRO A 19 -7.88 -11.60 13.40
N ILE A 20 -8.66 -11.23 14.42
CA ILE A 20 -9.91 -10.47 14.29
C ILE A 20 -9.63 -9.04 13.80
N ASN A 21 -8.64 -8.36 14.40
CA ASN A 21 -8.25 -7.02 13.99
C ASN A 21 -7.57 -7.02 12.62
N ALA A 22 -6.79 -8.06 12.34
CA ALA A 22 -6.10 -8.22 11.06
C ALA A 22 -7.07 -8.48 9.89
N GLY A 23 -8.16 -9.22 10.10
CA GLY A 23 -9.21 -9.40 9.07
C GLY A 23 -9.97 -8.11 8.73
N ASN A 24 -9.95 -7.11 9.63
CA ASN A 24 -10.53 -5.81 9.35
C ASN A 24 -9.54 -4.84 8.66
N THR A 25 -8.28 -5.22 8.47
CA THR A 25 -7.23 -4.37 7.90
C THR A 25 -7.55 -3.92 6.49
N PHE A 26 -7.90 -4.85 5.61
CA PHE A 26 -8.25 -4.52 4.23
C PHE A 26 -9.42 -3.54 4.17
N ARG A 27 -10.48 -3.82 4.94
CA ARG A 27 -11.67 -2.95 5.01
C ARG A 27 -11.31 -1.56 5.54
N THR A 28 -10.48 -1.48 6.57
CA THR A 28 -10.02 -0.21 7.14
C THR A 28 -9.23 0.61 6.13
N ILE A 29 -8.25 -0.01 5.45
CA ILE A 29 -7.45 0.66 4.42
C ILE A 29 -8.32 1.11 3.24
N LEU A 30 -9.28 0.28 2.82
CA LEU A 30 -10.21 0.63 1.75
C LEU A 30 -11.08 1.84 2.12
N ILE A 31 -11.63 1.88 3.34
CA ILE A 31 -12.39 3.03 3.84
C ILE A 31 -11.52 4.29 3.87
N LEU A 32 -10.28 4.19 4.37
CA LEU A 32 -9.34 5.32 4.40
C LEU A 32 -9.02 5.83 2.99
N LEU A 33 -8.82 4.94 2.02
CA LEU A 33 -8.59 5.29 0.61
C LEU A 33 -9.80 5.99 0.01
N CYS A 34 -10.99 5.41 0.15
CA CYS A 34 -12.22 6.01 -0.36
C CYS A 34 -12.45 7.39 0.27
N ALA A 35 -12.32 7.52 1.59
CA ALA A 35 -12.46 8.79 2.30
C ALA A 35 -11.46 9.83 1.77
N TYR A 36 -10.18 9.47 1.64
CA TYR A 36 -9.15 10.35 1.10
C TYR A 36 -9.50 10.85 -0.32
N TYR A 37 -9.82 9.94 -1.24
CA TYR A 37 -10.15 10.33 -2.61
C TYR A 37 -11.46 11.14 -2.71
N THR A 38 -12.44 10.88 -1.83
CA THR A 38 -13.64 11.72 -1.78
C THR A 38 -13.33 13.13 -1.31
N VAL A 39 -12.44 13.31 -0.33
CA VAL A 39 -11.99 14.64 0.12
C VAL A 39 -11.22 15.36 -0.99
N VAL A 40 -10.31 14.67 -1.67
CA VAL A 40 -9.56 15.23 -2.80
C VAL A 40 -10.49 15.62 -3.95
N ALA A 41 -11.48 14.79 -4.28
CA ALA A 41 -12.45 15.10 -5.34
C ALA A 41 -13.40 16.25 -4.96
N ALA A 42 -13.77 16.34 -3.68
CA ALA A 42 -14.56 17.46 -3.17
C ALA A 42 -13.76 18.77 -3.07
N TRP A 43 -12.43 18.69 -3.10
CA TRP A 43 -11.55 19.83 -2.82
C TRP A 43 -11.80 21.04 -3.72
N SER A 44 -11.94 20.82 -5.03
CA SER A 44 -12.18 21.89 -6.01
C SER A 44 -13.53 22.60 -5.82
N TYR A 45 -14.49 21.95 -5.16
CA TYR A 45 -15.79 22.54 -4.84
C TYR A 45 -15.75 23.38 -3.57
N ILE A 46 -14.92 23.00 -2.59
CA ILE A 46 -14.77 23.70 -1.31
C ILE A 46 -13.87 24.93 -1.49
N PHE A 47 -12.79 24.79 -2.25
CA PHE A 47 -11.83 25.86 -2.54
C PHE A 47 -11.71 26.07 -4.06
N PRO A 48 -12.72 26.69 -4.70
CA PRO A 48 -12.74 26.88 -6.15
C PRO A 48 -11.68 27.82 -6.67
N GLY A 49 -10.99 28.59 -5.81
CA GLY A 49 -10.04 29.62 -6.22
C GLY A 49 -10.74 30.79 -6.90
N ALA A 50 -9.97 31.58 -7.66
CA ALA A 50 -10.48 32.67 -8.48
C ALA A 50 -10.03 32.49 -9.94
N TYR A 51 -10.81 33.01 -10.87
CA TYR A 51 -10.44 33.07 -12.28
C TYR A 51 -10.15 34.52 -12.65
N THR A 52 -9.06 34.76 -13.37
CA THR A 52 -8.70 36.07 -13.93
C THR A 52 -8.29 35.90 -15.37
N ASN A 53 -8.34 36.96 -16.17
CA ASN A 53 -7.77 36.94 -17.52
C ASN A 53 -6.32 37.47 -17.48
N ASP A 54 -5.45 36.87 -18.28
CA ASP A 54 -4.09 37.35 -18.50
C ASP A 54 -4.06 38.57 -19.44
N GLU A 55 -2.86 39.06 -19.75
CA GLU A 55 -2.67 40.18 -20.68
C GLU A 55 -3.11 39.87 -22.13
N ASN A 56 -3.27 38.59 -22.49
CA ASN A 56 -3.74 38.11 -23.78
C ASN A 56 -5.24 37.76 -23.78
N GLY A 57 -5.93 37.85 -22.64
CA GLY A 57 -7.34 37.47 -22.48
C GLY A 57 -7.58 35.98 -22.22
N GLU A 58 -6.56 35.20 -21.90
CA GLU A 58 -6.65 33.80 -21.51
C GLU A 58 -7.07 33.66 -20.04
N GLU A 59 -8.02 32.76 -19.76
CA GLU A 59 -8.52 32.51 -18.41
C GLU A 59 -7.49 31.72 -17.59
N ILE A 60 -6.94 32.35 -16.55
CA ILE A 60 -6.01 31.76 -15.60
C ILE A 60 -6.75 31.45 -14.30
N HIS A 61 -6.59 30.22 -13.81
CA HIS A 61 -7.01 29.80 -12.48
C HIS A 61 -5.97 30.19 -11.43
N ILE A 62 -6.38 31.02 -10.46
CA ILE A 62 -5.59 31.35 -9.28
C ILE A 62 -6.09 30.48 -8.13
N PRO A 63 -5.31 29.46 -7.71
CA PRO A 63 -5.73 28.61 -6.62
C PRO A 63 -5.69 29.37 -5.29
N ASP A 64 -6.64 29.06 -4.40
CA ASP A 64 -6.65 29.64 -3.06
C ASP A 64 -5.36 29.23 -2.30
N PRO A 65 -4.57 30.16 -1.75
CA PRO A 65 -3.30 29.83 -1.10
C PRO A 65 -3.46 28.94 0.13
N LEU A 66 -4.50 29.20 0.95
CA LEU A 66 -4.80 28.39 2.13
C LEU A 66 -5.24 26.99 1.68
N GLY A 67 -6.08 26.94 0.66
CA GLY A 67 -6.56 25.69 0.10
C GLY A 67 -5.41 24.85 -0.46
N THR A 68 -4.54 25.46 -1.24
CA THR A 68 -3.33 24.83 -1.78
C THR A 68 -2.45 24.29 -0.66
N PHE A 69 -2.23 25.06 0.41
CA PHE A 69 -1.44 24.61 1.56
C PHE A 69 -2.08 23.39 2.26
N LEU A 70 -3.39 23.42 2.50
CA LEU A 70 -4.11 22.34 3.19
C LEU A 70 -4.12 21.04 2.39
N ILE A 71 -4.39 21.08 1.08
CA ILE A 71 -4.40 19.87 0.25
C ILE A 71 -3.01 19.26 0.11
N ASN A 72 -1.96 20.08 -0.06
CA ASN A 72 -0.58 19.59 -0.10
C ASN A 72 -0.18 18.96 1.25
N THR A 73 -0.59 19.56 2.36
CA THR A 73 -0.35 18.99 3.70
C THR A 73 -1.05 17.65 3.87
N LEU A 74 -2.31 17.53 3.47
CA LEU A 74 -3.06 16.28 3.52
C LEU A 74 -2.44 15.19 2.64
N GLN A 75 -2.06 15.54 1.41
CA GLN A 75 -1.36 14.64 0.48
C GLN A 75 -0.04 14.15 1.07
N LEU A 76 0.74 15.04 1.69
CA LEU A 76 2.00 14.69 2.34
C LEU A 76 1.78 13.74 3.53
N ILE A 77 0.79 14.00 4.39
CA ILE A 77 0.45 13.11 5.51
C ILE A 77 0.05 11.73 5.00
N PHE A 78 -0.80 11.66 3.98
CA PHE A 78 -1.24 10.40 3.39
C PHE A 78 -0.09 9.63 2.73
N PHE A 79 0.80 10.34 2.04
CA PHE A 79 2.01 9.77 1.44
C PHE A 79 2.95 9.19 2.50
N VAL A 80 3.27 9.97 3.55
CA VAL A 80 4.13 9.52 4.66
C VAL A 80 3.53 8.31 5.37
N TRP A 81 2.23 8.35 5.67
CA TRP A 81 1.53 7.21 6.27
C TRP A 81 1.63 5.96 5.39
N SER A 82 1.35 6.08 4.09
CA SER A 82 1.42 4.97 3.13
C SER A 82 2.82 4.38 3.04
N LEU A 83 3.85 5.24 3.02
CA LEU A 83 5.24 4.85 2.96
C LEU A 83 5.67 4.08 4.24
N VAL A 84 5.28 4.58 5.41
CA VAL A 84 5.55 3.92 6.69
C VAL A 84 4.86 2.56 6.76
N ALA A 85 3.59 2.48 6.37
CA ALA A 85 2.82 1.23 6.37
C ALA A 85 3.44 0.20 5.40
N LEU A 86 3.85 0.63 4.21
CA LEU A 86 4.50 -0.25 3.22
C LEU A 86 5.86 -0.74 3.72
N THR A 87 6.69 0.16 4.25
CA THR A 87 8.02 -0.16 4.79
C THR A 87 7.92 -1.17 5.93
N ARG A 88 7.01 -0.95 6.89
CA ARG A 88 6.79 -1.89 7.99
C ARG A 88 6.31 -3.25 7.52
N THR A 89 5.39 -3.28 6.56
CA THR A 89 4.89 -4.54 5.99
C THR A 89 6.00 -5.31 5.31
N ARG A 90 6.84 -4.64 4.52
CA ARG A 90 7.98 -5.25 3.85
C ARG A 90 9.01 -5.77 4.86
N LYS A 91 9.34 -4.97 5.88
CA LYS A 91 10.25 -5.37 6.96
C LYS A 91 9.75 -6.62 7.67
N TYR A 92 8.47 -6.64 8.06
CA TYR A 92 7.86 -7.83 8.68
C TYR A 92 7.92 -9.06 7.77
N LEU A 93 7.64 -8.87 6.48
CA LEU A 93 7.72 -9.94 5.50
C LEU A 93 9.15 -10.51 5.43
N ARG A 94 10.18 -9.65 5.39
CA ARG A 94 11.58 -10.11 5.35
C ARG A 94 12.00 -10.82 6.62
N GLU A 95 11.61 -10.30 7.79
CA GLU A 95 11.84 -10.97 9.07
C GLU A 95 11.16 -12.34 9.11
N LYS A 96 9.94 -12.46 8.58
CA LYS A 96 9.19 -13.73 8.51
C LYS A 96 9.80 -14.76 7.56
N TYR A 97 10.36 -14.32 6.43
CA TYR A 97 10.94 -15.21 5.40
C TYR A 97 12.48 -15.24 5.41
N GLU A 98 13.11 -14.70 6.46
CA GLU A 98 14.58 -14.63 6.63
C GLU A 98 15.32 -14.06 5.40
N ILE A 99 14.75 -13.04 4.75
CA ILE A 99 15.32 -12.41 3.55
C ILE A 99 16.37 -11.37 3.99
N PRO A 100 17.68 -11.61 3.75
CA PRO A 100 18.75 -10.71 4.19
C PRO A 100 18.74 -9.38 3.44
N GLU A 101 19.29 -8.33 4.06
CA GLU A 101 19.58 -7.04 3.43
C GLU A 101 20.88 -7.10 2.63
N GLU A 102 20.85 -6.56 1.41
CA GLU A 102 21.97 -6.62 0.47
C GLU A 102 22.69 -5.29 0.32
N ARG A 103 21.96 -4.18 0.14
CA ARG A 103 22.54 -2.91 -0.35
C ARG A 103 22.43 -1.75 0.63
N CYS A 104 21.38 -1.71 1.44
CA CYS A 104 21.11 -0.60 2.36
C CYS A 104 20.80 -1.13 3.76
N HIS A 105 21.81 -1.53 4.51
CA HIS A 105 21.63 -2.07 5.86
C HIS A 105 20.78 -1.13 6.75
N GLY A 106 19.65 -1.64 7.23
CA GLY A 106 18.68 -0.96 8.07
C GLY A 106 17.67 -0.05 7.35
N PHE A 107 17.87 0.26 6.06
CA PHE A 107 17.05 1.22 5.31
C PHE A 107 16.55 0.70 3.95
N GLU A 108 16.94 -0.50 3.54
CA GLU A 108 16.60 -1.04 2.22
C GLU A 108 15.10 -1.06 1.98
N ASP A 109 14.30 -1.40 2.99
CA ASP A 109 12.84 -1.42 2.87
C ASP A 109 12.24 -0.03 2.65
N LEU A 110 12.81 1.00 3.28
CA LEU A 110 12.38 2.38 3.10
C LEU A 110 12.72 2.87 1.68
N VAL A 111 13.95 2.59 1.23
CA VAL A 111 14.44 2.98 -0.10
C VAL A 111 13.63 2.27 -1.19
N CYS A 112 13.40 0.96 -1.08
CA CYS A 112 12.58 0.21 -2.04
C CYS A 112 11.13 0.69 -2.06
N SER A 113 10.54 0.96 -0.88
CA SER A 113 9.17 1.46 -0.77
C SER A 113 9.00 2.86 -1.35
N PHE A 114 10.02 3.72 -1.21
CA PHE A 114 10.02 5.09 -1.73
C PHE A 114 10.29 5.14 -3.24
N CYS A 115 11.32 4.44 -3.72
CA CYS A 115 11.75 4.49 -5.13
C CYS A 115 10.82 3.73 -6.08
N CYS A 116 10.29 2.58 -5.65
CA CYS A 116 9.26 1.87 -6.41
C CYS A 116 8.27 1.15 -5.49
N SER A 117 7.29 1.92 -4.99
CA SER A 117 6.21 1.40 -4.14
C SER A 117 5.43 0.27 -4.81
N MET A 118 5.10 0.41 -6.10
CA MET A 118 4.37 -0.61 -6.85
C MET A 118 5.17 -1.91 -7.00
N CYS A 119 6.46 -1.84 -7.32
CA CYS A 119 7.34 -3.01 -7.39
C CYS A 119 7.38 -3.74 -6.05
N THR A 120 7.53 -2.97 -4.97
CA THR A 120 7.56 -3.52 -3.60
C THR A 120 6.26 -4.24 -3.26
N VAL A 121 5.11 -3.64 -3.56
CA VAL A 121 3.80 -4.28 -3.35
C VAL A 121 3.64 -5.54 -4.21
N ALA A 122 4.03 -5.49 -5.49
CA ALA A 122 3.95 -6.63 -6.40
C ALA A 122 4.81 -7.80 -5.92
N GLN A 123 6.06 -7.53 -5.53
CA GLN A 123 6.97 -8.53 -4.97
C GLN A 123 6.38 -9.16 -3.70
N MET A 124 5.90 -8.35 -2.75
CA MET A 124 5.26 -8.86 -1.54
C MET A 124 4.01 -9.71 -1.84
N ASN A 125 3.19 -9.29 -2.81
CA ASN A 125 1.99 -10.04 -3.21
C ASN A 125 2.34 -11.37 -3.88
N ARG A 126 3.47 -11.46 -4.60
CA ARG A 126 3.96 -12.73 -5.18
C ARG A 126 4.56 -13.65 -4.13
N HIS A 127 5.26 -13.11 -3.13
CA HIS A 127 5.82 -13.94 -2.05
C HIS A 127 4.78 -14.47 -1.07
N THR A 128 3.68 -13.75 -0.87
CA THR A 128 2.63 -14.12 0.10
C THR A 128 1.55 -15.04 -0.48
N ALA A 129 1.61 -15.37 -1.78
CA ALA A 129 0.62 -16.22 -2.43
C ALA A 129 1.26 -17.20 -3.42
N ASP A 130 0.73 -18.42 -3.42
CA ASP A 130 1.09 -19.45 -4.37
C ASP A 130 0.19 -19.36 -5.62
N TYR A 131 0.60 -18.50 -6.57
CA TYR A 131 -0.11 -18.37 -7.85
C TYR A 131 0.16 -19.53 -8.84
N ASP A 132 0.97 -20.51 -8.46
CA ASP A 132 1.21 -21.69 -9.32
C ASP A 132 0.10 -22.73 -9.10
N ASN A 133 -0.49 -22.75 -7.90
CA ASN A 133 -1.59 -23.65 -7.52
C ASN A 133 -2.96 -22.95 -7.39
N TYR A 134 -3.00 -21.63 -7.23
CA TYR A 134 -4.25 -20.90 -6.98
C TYR A 134 -4.38 -19.64 -7.81
N ASP A 135 -5.56 -19.44 -8.39
CA ASP A 135 -5.86 -18.25 -9.18
C ASP A 135 -6.00 -16.99 -8.31
N SER A 136 -5.53 -15.87 -8.86
CA SER A 136 -5.78 -14.55 -8.29
C SER A 136 -7.22 -14.12 -8.51
N MET A 137 -7.87 -13.55 -7.51
CA MET A 137 -9.20 -12.95 -7.64
C MET A 137 -9.15 -11.46 -7.30
N CYS A 138 -9.79 -10.64 -8.13
CA CYS A 138 -10.01 -9.24 -7.83
C CYS A 138 -11.11 -9.08 -6.77
N CYS A 139 -11.11 -7.95 -6.07
CA CYS A 139 -12.16 -7.57 -5.11
C CYS A 139 -12.36 -8.51 -3.92
N THR A 140 -11.40 -9.40 -3.62
CA THR A 140 -11.37 -10.17 -2.37
C THR A 140 -10.40 -9.54 -1.37
N GLU A 141 -10.63 -9.79 -0.08
CA GLU A 141 -9.84 -9.21 1.01
C GLU A 141 -8.35 -9.55 0.91
N ASN A 142 -8.06 -10.79 0.52
CA ASN A 142 -6.72 -11.34 0.40
C ASN A 142 -6.30 -11.55 -1.07
N GLY A 143 -7.10 -11.17 -2.07
CA GLY A 143 -6.77 -11.37 -3.48
C GLY A 143 -6.72 -12.83 -3.96
N LEU A 144 -7.28 -13.77 -3.19
CA LEU A 144 -7.30 -15.22 -3.49
C LEU A 144 -8.74 -15.74 -3.53
N SER A 145 -8.92 -16.95 -4.08
CA SER A 145 -10.21 -17.65 -4.07
C SER A 145 -10.61 -18.10 -2.66
N GLN A 146 -11.92 -18.28 -2.39
CA GLN A 146 -12.43 -18.65 -1.06
C GLN A 146 -11.90 -19.98 -0.50
N ASN A 147 -11.36 -20.85 -1.36
CA ASN A 147 -10.83 -22.16 -0.98
C ASN A 147 -9.29 -22.19 -0.89
N THR A 148 -8.63 -21.04 -1.07
CA THR A 148 -7.17 -20.96 -1.03
C THR A 148 -6.66 -20.76 0.40
N PRO A 149 -5.74 -21.61 0.90
CA PRO A 149 -5.08 -21.38 2.18
C PRO A 149 -4.29 -20.07 2.17
N THR A 150 -4.49 -19.23 3.18
CA THR A 150 -3.95 -17.86 3.26
C THR A 150 -2.47 -17.74 3.58
N ASP A 151 -1.74 -18.85 3.66
CA ASP A 151 -0.28 -18.87 3.81
C ASP A 151 0.27 -20.21 3.26
N PRO A 152 1.12 -20.19 2.21
CA PRO A 152 1.72 -21.43 1.69
C PRO A 152 2.63 -22.13 2.72
N ILE A 153 3.07 -21.44 3.79
CA ILE A 153 3.83 -22.03 4.89
C ILE A 153 2.92 -22.51 6.03
N ALA A 154 1.77 -21.87 6.30
CA ALA A 154 0.81 -22.39 7.29
C ALA A 154 0.14 -23.71 6.85
N THR A 155 0.25 -24.05 5.56
CA THR A 155 -0.16 -25.36 5.01
C THR A 155 0.91 -26.45 5.11
N GLY A 156 2.05 -26.18 5.74
CA GLY A 156 3.08 -27.19 6.01
C GLY A 156 3.80 -27.72 4.78
N ARG A 157 3.64 -27.11 3.60
CA ARG A 157 4.54 -27.38 2.47
C ARG A 157 5.86 -26.69 2.76
N LYS A 158 6.88 -27.49 3.11
CA LYS A 158 8.27 -27.08 2.94
C LYS A 158 8.41 -26.60 1.50
N ILE A 159 8.94 -25.39 1.31
CA ILE A 159 9.43 -24.93 0.03
C ILE A 159 10.63 -25.83 -0.30
N GLU A 160 10.36 -27.01 -0.85
CA GLU A 160 11.40 -27.90 -1.33
C GLU A 160 11.89 -27.31 -2.65
N ASN A 161 13.00 -26.58 -2.55
CA ASN A 161 13.88 -26.21 -3.66
C ASN A 161 13.25 -25.41 -4.81
N SER A 162 12.67 -24.24 -4.52
CA SER A 162 12.61 -23.19 -5.55
C SER A 162 13.79 -22.25 -5.33
N PRO A 163 14.86 -22.28 -6.16
CA PRO A 163 15.93 -21.32 -6.04
C PRO A 163 15.32 -19.93 -6.22
N ALA A 164 15.57 -19.05 -5.24
CA ALA A 164 15.20 -17.66 -5.29
C ALA A 164 15.71 -17.05 -6.60
N LYS A 165 14.86 -17.01 -7.62
CA LYS A 165 15.09 -16.20 -8.81
C LYS A 165 14.75 -14.77 -8.42
N LEU A 166 15.75 -14.11 -7.87
CA LEU A 166 15.86 -12.65 -7.87
C LEU A 166 15.78 -12.19 -9.33
N VAL A 167 14.67 -11.58 -9.71
CA VAL A 167 14.54 -10.69 -10.87
C VAL A 167 13.89 -9.41 -10.38
#